data_AF-A0A3P7L0C1-F1
#
_entry.id   AF-A0A3P7L0C1-F1
#
_cell.length_a   1.000
_cell.length_b   1.000
_cell.length_c   1.000
_cell.angle_alpha   90.00
_cell.angle_beta   90.00
_cell.angle_gamma   90.00
#
_symmetry.space_group_name_H-M   'P 1'
#
loop_
_entity.id
_entity.type
_entity.pdbx_description
1 polymer ?
#
loop_
_entity_poly.entity_id
_entity_poly.type
_entity_poly.pdbx_seq_one_letter_code
_entity_poly.pdbx_strand_id
1 'polypeptide(L)'
;MKELLSIMTELRGGLCEIIDETVIEMAERYRIIRQYGDQDFLSQITESEWISPITLRRRWNAIMQKSYQLAENVAPMKAQFAVGIVDVVKDFRKRVIAFCDKYKKAGPGGEANDLDRGVTSLSAFIKESEALEVERLDLLSSERLLDLPISSYPELKEIRLELLKLKPIYELYSRQKTSRQDWSLILWRDVKIGEIMEGMVGFLEEFKNNPRKVRTLPCARKLFTEMRNFQESLQLIVYLKDEALRDRHWKQLMEKTGISFDIDPLTFTLEGVFAMQLHQYSDVISLIVANAQRELVIEKDIKNTWNELKFTFNLYTKCKGDPCPTLGNLEEPTKLLEDNMMNLQSVGSSRNAAPFINIMWVIVQQKWMYLEAIFMGGDIANQLPQEAKRFEALDKNFRKVSTHSEFRQRPSY
;
A
#
# COMPACT_ATOMS: atom_id res chain seq x y z
N MET A 1 -18.96 -43.50 30.26
CA MET A 1 -19.40 -44.37 29.15
C MET A 1 -18.37 -44.44 28.02
N LYS A 2 -17.91 -43.31 27.45
CA LYS A 2 -16.88 -43.31 26.41
C LYS A 2 -15.60 -44.06 26.84
N GLU A 3 -15.09 -43.81 28.05
CA GLU A 3 -13.94 -44.53 28.62
C GLU A 3 -14.20 -46.04 28.77
N LEU A 4 -15.39 -46.42 29.23
CA LEU A 4 -15.78 -47.82 29.42
C LEU A 4 -15.87 -48.56 28.07
N LEU A 5 -16.45 -47.92 27.05
CA LEU A 5 -16.50 -48.47 25.70
C LEU A 5 -15.10 -48.55 25.08
N SER A 6 -14.22 -47.56 25.32
CA SER A 6 -12.82 -47.56 24.87
C SER A 6 -12.04 -48.75 25.42
N ILE A 7 -12.10 -48.98 26.73
CA ILE A 7 -11.45 -50.13 27.40
C ILE A 7 -12.02 -51.45 26.87
N MET A 8 -13.33 -51.52 26.62
CA MET A 8 -13.95 -52.72 26.03
C MET A 8 -13.50 -52.99 24.59
N THR A 9 -13.31 -51.95 23.77
CA THR A 9 -12.73 -52.10 22.43
C THR A 9 -11.27 -52.53 22.49
N GLU A 10 -10.48 -52.04 23.44
CA GLU A 10 -9.09 -52.46 23.65
C GLU A 10 -9.01 -53.93 24.08
N LEU A 11 -9.87 -54.36 25.00
CA LEU A 11 -9.99 -55.75 25.47
C LEU A 11 -10.49 -56.72 24.39
N ARG A 12 -11.17 -56.22 23.35
CA ARG A 12 -11.57 -57.01 22.17
C ARG A 12 -10.58 -56.90 21.00
N GLY A 13 -9.60 -56.02 21.09
CA GLY A 13 -8.56 -55.85 20.08
C GLY A 13 -7.44 -56.88 20.19
N GLY A 14 -6.40 -56.72 19.37
CA GLY A 14 -5.29 -57.68 19.28
C GLY A 14 -4.47 -57.89 20.57
N LEU A 15 -4.66 -57.05 21.60
CA LEU A 15 -4.07 -57.26 22.92
C LEU A 15 -4.60 -58.53 23.61
N CYS A 16 -5.85 -58.92 23.34
CA CYS A 16 -6.41 -60.15 23.89
C CYS A 16 -5.70 -61.39 23.33
N GLU A 17 -5.47 -61.41 22.02
CA GLU A 17 -4.81 -62.52 21.32
C GLU A 17 -3.36 -62.66 21.79
N ILE A 18 -2.63 -61.55 21.93
CA ILE A 18 -1.25 -61.54 22.44
C ILE A 18 -1.19 -62.07 23.89
N ILE A 19 -2.12 -61.66 24.75
CA ILE A 19 -2.15 -62.12 26.15
C ILE A 19 -2.51 -63.62 26.20
N ASP A 20 -3.45 -64.08 25.37
CA ASP A 20 -3.80 -65.50 25.31
C ASP A 20 -2.63 -66.36 24.79
N GLU A 21 -1.95 -65.92 23.73
CA GLU A 21 -0.76 -66.59 23.18
C GLU A 21 0.36 -66.68 24.21
N THR A 22 0.70 -65.56 24.86
CA THR A 22 1.78 -65.53 25.86
C THR A 22 1.50 -66.41 27.08
N VAL A 23 0.25 -66.47 27.54
CA VAL A 23 -0.15 -67.37 28.63
C VAL A 23 -0.08 -68.84 28.22
N ILE A 24 -0.43 -69.17 26.97
CA ILE A 24 -0.30 -70.53 26.41
C ILE A 24 1.17 -70.93 26.28
N GLU A 25 2.00 -70.06 25.71
CA GLU A 25 3.44 -70.30 25.60
C GLU A 25 4.10 -70.52 26.95
N MET A 26 3.75 -69.70 27.95
CA MET A 26 4.27 -69.85 29.31
C MET A 26 3.86 -71.21 29.90
N ALA A 27 2.60 -71.63 29.74
CA ALA A 27 2.14 -72.92 30.20
C ALA A 27 2.89 -74.10 29.53
N GLU A 28 3.15 -74.01 28.22
CA GLU A 28 3.92 -75.02 27.48
C GLU A 28 5.39 -75.06 27.92
N ARG A 29 6.02 -73.90 28.16
CA ARG A 29 7.41 -73.85 28.67
C ARG A 29 7.52 -74.53 30.03
N TYR A 30 6.61 -74.24 30.96
CA TYR A 30 6.58 -74.91 32.26
C TYR A 30 6.27 -76.42 32.13
N ARG A 31 5.43 -76.83 31.16
CA ARG A 31 5.17 -78.24 30.86
C ARG A 31 6.44 -78.97 30.40
N ILE A 32 7.19 -78.37 29.49
CA ILE A 32 8.46 -78.92 28.98
C ILE A 32 9.50 -79.01 30.09
N ILE A 33 9.67 -77.96 30.89
CA ILE A 33 10.60 -77.96 32.03
C ILE A 33 10.23 -79.08 33.01
N ARG A 34 8.94 -79.28 33.30
CA ARG A 34 8.47 -80.36 34.18
C ARG A 34 8.73 -81.76 33.63
N GLN A 35 8.75 -81.92 32.30
CA GLN A 35 8.92 -83.21 31.63
C GLN A 35 10.38 -83.58 31.37
N TYR A 36 11.24 -82.59 31.12
CA TYR A 36 12.61 -82.79 30.66
C TYR A 36 13.69 -82.08 31.49
N GLY A 37 13.32 -81.34 32.54
CA GLY A 37 14.27 -80.60 33.38
C GLY A 37 15.02 -81.47 34.38
N ASP A 38 16.25 -81.08 34.69
CA ASP A 38 17.10 -81.76 35.69
C ASP A 38 16.54 -81.63 37.11
N GLN A 39 16.64 -82.69 37.93
CA GLN A 39 16.07 -82.74 39.28
C GLN A 39 16.59 -81.62 40.20
N ASP A 40 17.87 -81.26 40.10
CA ASP A 40 18.46 -80.17 40.88
C ASP A 40 17.83 -78.82 40.56
N PHE A 41 17.52 -78.57 39.28
CA PHE A 41 16.85 -77.35 38.83
C PHE A 41 15.37 -77.33 39.22
N LEU A 42 14.67 -78.47 39.11
CA LEU A 42 13.26 -78.58 39.49
C LEU A 42 13.02 -78.31 40.99
N SER A 43 14.00 -78.65 41.85
CA SER A 43 13.93 -78.42 43.29
C SER A 43 14.02 -76.94 43.71
N GLN A 44 14.53 -76.07 42.82
CA GLN A 44 14.66 -74.64 43.05
C GLN A 44 13.37 -73.86 42.73
N ILE A 45 12.48 -74.45 41.92
CA ILE A 45 11.22 -73.82 41.53
C ILE A 45 10.17 -74.06 42.62
N THR A 46 9.63 -72.96 43.15
CA THR A 46 8.61 -73.02 44.21
C THR A 46 7.28 -73.53 43.68
N GLU A 47 6.47 -74.15 44.55
CA GLU A 47 5.12 -74.60 44.19
C GLU A 47 4.24 -73.44 43.67
N SER A 48 4.45 -72.22 44.19
CA SER A 48 3.80 -71.01 43.70
C SER A 48 4.15 -70.66 42.24
N GLU A 49 5.40 -70.88 41.82
CA GLU A 49 5.84 -70.63 40.44
C GLU A 49 5.30 -71.70 39.49
N TRP A 50 5.24 -72.96 39.93
CA TRP A 50 4.64 -74.05 39.15
C TRP A 50 3.16 -73.84 38.84
N ILE A 51 2.42 -73.24 39.78
CA ILE A 51 0.98 -72.97 39.63
C ILE A 51 0.73 -71.59 38.98
N SER A 52 1.77 -70.79 38.76
CA SER A 52 1.65 -69.43 38.21
C SER A 52 0.98 -69.37 36.83
N PRO A 53 1.26 -70.25 35.84
CA PRO A 53 0.60 -70.17 34.53
C PRO A 53 -0.90 -70.48 34.61
N ILE A 54 -1.27 -71.44 35.47
CA ILE A 54 -2.68 -71.81 35.73
C ILE A 54 -3.41 -70.66 36.42
N THR A 55 -2.75 -70.01 37.38
CA THR A 55 -3.31 -68.87 38.11
C THR A 55 -3.51 -67.66 37.19
N LEU A 56 -2.52 -67.35 36.34
CA LEU A 56 -2.61 -66.28 35.35
C LEU A 56 -3.74 -66.55 34.34
N ARG A 57 -3.82 -67.77 33.79
CA ARG A 57 -4.92 -68.14 32.88
C ARG A 57 -6.29 -68.00 33.54
N ARG A 58 -6.43 -68.44 34.79
CA ARG A 58 -7.68 -68.31 35.54
C ARG A 58 -8.05 -66.84 35.79
N ARG A 59 -7.09 -65.99 36.16
CA ARG A 59 -7.31 -64.55 36.35
C ARG A 59 -7.70 -63.87 35.04
N TRP A 60 -7.02 -64.19 33.95
CA TRP A 60 -7.33 -63.68 32.62
C TRP A 60 -8.74 -64.06 32.17
N ASN A 61 -9.11 -65.34 32.30
CA ASN A 61 -10.46 -65.81 32.01
C ASN A 61 -11.52 -65.09 32.87
N ALA A 62 -11.24 -64.82 34.15
CA ALA A 62 -12.14 -64.08 35.02
C ALA A 62 -12.31 -62.60 34.59
N ILE A 63 -11.22 -61.95 34.13
CA ILE A 63 -11.27 -60.60 33.57
C ILE A 63 -12.11 -60.60 32.28
N MET A 64 -11.91 -61.58 31.40
CA MET A 64 -12.69 -61.71 30.16
C MET A 64 -14.17 -61.97 30.45
N GLN A 65 -14.49 -62.88 31.37
CA GLN A 65 -15.87 -63.13 31.77
C GLN A 65 -16.56 -61.88 32.33
N LYS A 66 -15.85 -61.13 33.18
CA LYS A 66 -16.36 -59.85 33.71
C LYS A 66 -16.54 -58.80 32.61
N SER A 67 -15.64 -58.76 31.63
CA SER A 67 -15.75 -57.90 30.44
C SER A 67 -16.99 -58.24 29.61
N TYR A 68 -17.27 -59.53 29.37
CA TYR A 68 -18.48 -59.96 28.65
C TYR A 68 -19.77 -59.61 29.40
N GLN A 69 -19.83 -59.86 30.71
CA GLN A 69 -20.98 -59.48 31.53
C GLN A 69 -21.22 -57.96 31.53
N LEU A 70 -20.14 -57.18 31.65
CA LEU A 70 -20.23 -55.72 31.57
C LEU A 70 -20.71 -55.28 30.18
N ALA A 71 -20.25 -55.94 29.12
CA ALA A 71 -20.69 -55.65 27.76
C ALA A 71 -22.18 -55.89 27.55
N GLU A 72 -22.71 -56.98 28.09
CA GLU A 72 -24.13 -57.32 28.02
C GLU A 72 -24.99 -56.31 28.81
N ASN A 73 -24.55 -55.93 30.00
CA ASN A 73 -25.23 -54.93 30.82
C ASN A 73 -25.25 -53.54 30.17
N VAL A 74 -24.19 -53.18 29.44
CA VAL A 74 -24.05 -51.88 28.77
C VAL A 74 -24.71 -51.87 27.38
N ALA A 75 -24.97 -53.03 26.77
CA ALA A 75 -25.58 -53.15 25.45
C ALA A 75 -26.89 -52.35 25.25
N PRO A 76 -27.91 -52.41 26.14
CA PRO A 76 -29.14 -51.63 25.97
C PRO A 76 -28.87 -50.13 26.05
N MET A 77 -27.96 -49.71 26.93
CA MET A 77 -27.54 -48.32 27.06
C MET A 77 -26.81 -47.86 25.78
N LYS A 78 -25.87 -48.68 25.26
CA LYS A 78 -25.16 -48.43 24.00
C LYS A 78 -26.14 -48.24 22.84
N ALA A 79 -27.17 -49.09 22.75
CA ALA A 79 -28.20 -49.01 21.71
C ALA A 79 -29.02 -47.70 21.82
N GLN A 80 -29.41 -47.29 23.02
CA GLN A 80 -30.14 -46.04 23.23
C GLN A 80 -29.28 -44.80 22.87
N PHE A 81 -28.00 -44.80 23.27
CA PHE A 81 -27.06 -43.74 22.90
C PHE A 81 -26.80 -43.71 21.39
N ALA A 82 -26.73 -44.87 20.73
CA ALA A 82 -26.56 -44.97 19.28
C ALA A 82 -27.69 -44.28 18.51
N VAL A 83 -28.96 -44.45 18.93
CA VAL A 83 -30.10 -43.75 18.32
C VAL A 83 -29.93 -42.23 18.43
N GLY A 84 -29.58 -41.72 19.61
CA GLY A 84 -29.34 -40.29 19.81
C GLY A 84 -28.20 -39.74 18.94
N ILE A 85 -27.09 -40.48 18.81
CA ILE A 85 -25.97 -40.08 17.95
C ILE A 85 -26.36 -40.05 16.47
N VAL A 86 -27.20 -40.98 16.00
CA VAL A 86 -27.71 -40.97 14.61
C VAL A 86 -28.49 -39.69 14.32
N ASP A 87 -29.33 -39.23 15.25
CA ASP A 87 -30.06 -37.96 15.10
C ASP A 87 -29.12 -36.76 15.07
N VAL A 88 -28.11 -36.73 15.95
CA VAL A 88 -27.09 -35.66 15.97
C VAL A 88 -26.30 -35.63 14.65
N VAL A 89 -25.89 -36.79 14.12
CA VAL A 89 -25.19 -36.90 12.83
C VAL A 89 -26.07 -36.37 11.69
N LYS A 90 -27.36 -36.68 11.70
CA LYS A 90 -28.32 -36.19 10.70
C LYS A 90 -28.45 -34.67 10.74
N ASP A 91 -28.52 -34.08 11.94
CA ASP A 91 -28.61 -32.63 12.09
C ASP A 91 -27.28 -31.92 11.78
N PHE A 92 -26.14 -32.52 12.13
CA PHE A 92 -24.84 -32.04 11.72
C PHE A 92 -24.71 -32.01 10.18
N ARG A 93 -25.15 -33.08 9.50
CA ARG A 93 -25.15 -33.12 8.03
C ARG A 93 -25.97 -31.99 7.40
N LYS A 94 -27.15 -31.66 7.96
CA LYS A 94 -27.94 -30.51 7.49
C LYS A 94 -27.19 -29.20 7.66
N ARG A 95 -26.50 -29.00 8.79
CA ARG A 95 -25.69 -27.79 9.02
C ARG A 95 -24.51 -27.69 8.07
N VAL A 96 -23.81 -28.80 7.79
CA VAL A 96 -22.73 -28.82 6.79
C VAL A 96 -23.26 -28.43 5.41
N ILE A 97 -24.41 -28.97 4.98
CA ILE A 97 -25.04 -28.59 3.70
C ILE A 97 -25.38 -27.10 3.68
N ALA A 98 -26.00 -26.58 4.75
CA ALA A 98 -26.34 -25.17 4.86
C ALA A 98 -25.09 -24.27 4.81
N PHE A 99 -23.99 -24.68 5.46
CA PHE A 99 -22.70 -24.01 5.39
C PHE A 99 -22.14 -24.01 3.96
N CYS A 100 -22.14 -25.16 3.28
CA CYS A 100 -21.70 -25.27 1.89
C CYS A 100 -22.49 -24.36 0.95
N ASP A 101 -23.82 -24.31 1.11
CA ASP A 101 -24.69 -23.46 0.29
C ASP A 101 -24.45 -21.97 0.57
N LYS A 102 -24.24 -21.61 1.84
CA LYS A 102 -23.87 -20.26 2.24
C LYS A 102 -22.53 -19.85 1.62
N TYR A 103 -21.52 -20.72 1.65
CA TYR A 103 -20.22 -20.47 1.03
C TYR A 103 -20.30 -20.33 -0.50
N LYS A 104 -21.12 -21.15 -1.18
CA LYS A 104 -21.32 -21.02 -2.64
C LYS A 104 -21.96 -19.69 -3.04
N LYS A 105 -22.87 -19.16 -2.21
CA LYS A 105 -23.61 -17.91 -2.48
C LYS A 105 -22.84 -16.65 -2.08
N ALA A 106 -22.19 -16.68 -0.94
CA ALA A 106 -21.59 -15.50 -0.29
C ALA A 106 -20.15 -15.75 0.18
N GLY A 107 -19.45 -16.70 -0.44
CA GLY A 107 -18.08 -17.02 -0.08
C GLY A 107 -17.10 -15.91 -0.44
N PRO A 108 -15.96 -15.81 0.27
CA PRO A 108 -14.94 -14.79 0.04
C PRO A 108 -14.30 -14.85 -1.36
N GLY A 109 -14.48 -15.94 -2.12
CA GLY A 109 -14.06 -16.01 -3.52
C GLY A 109 -15.00 -15.28 -4.49
N GLY A 110 -16.28 -15.13 -4.15
CA GLY A 110 -17.31 -14.47 -4.97
C GLY A 110 -17.39 -12.95 -4.76
N GLU A 111 -16.93 -12.46 -3.61
CA GLU A 111 -16.89 -11.03 -3.25
C GLU A 111 -15.72 -10.27 -3.91
N ALA A 112 -15.33 -10.67 -5.13
CA ALA A 112 -14.14 -10.17 -5.78
C ALA A 112 -14.16 -8.66 -6.04
N ASN A 113 -15.33 -8.00 -5.96
CA ASN A 113 -15.46 -6.56 -6.12
C ASN A 113 -15.27 -5.77 -4.82
N ASP A 114 -15.23 -6.40 -3.66
CA ASP A 114 -15.04 -5.72 -2.37
C ASP A 114 -14.09 -6.57 -1.51
N LEU A 115 -12.80 -6.24 -1.59
CA LEU A 115 -11.76 -7.00 -0.89
C LEU A 115 -11.89 -6.87 0.64
N ASP A 116 -12.45 -5.77 1.15
CA ASP A 116 -12.68 -5.56 2.58
C ASP A 116 -13.78 -6.47 3.12
N ARG A 117 -14.89 -6.59 2.38
CA ARG A 117 -15.89 -7.62 2.67
C ARG A 117 -15.28 -9.01 2.60
N GLY A 118 -14.46 -9.27 1.57
CA GLY A 118 -13.75 -10.53 1.41
C GLY A 118 -12.89 -10.92 2.61
N VAL A 119 -12.14 -9.99 3.22
CA VAL A 119 -11.36 -10.23 4.47
C VAL A 119 -12.29 -10.62 5.62
N THR A 120 -13.37 -9.86 5.81
CA THR A 120 -14.33 -10.08 6.89
C THR A 120 -15.01 -11.44 6.73
N SER A 121 -15.54 -11.72 5.53
CA SER A 121 -16.15 -12.98 5.16
C SER A 121 -15.19 -14.15 5.34
N LEU A 122 -13.95 -14.05 4.87
CA LEU A 122 -12.93 -15.08 5.03
C LEU A 122 -12.74 -15.45 6.50
N SER A 123 -12.57 -14.46 7.38
CA SER A 123 -12.39 -14.70 8.81
C SER A 123 -13.57 -15.43 9.44
N ALA A 124 -14.81 -15.07 9.05
CA ALA A 124 -16.02 -15.70 9.53
C ALA A 124 -16.14 -17.16 9.04
N PHE A 125 -15.90 -17.40 7.75
CA PHE A 125 -15.96 -18.76 7.18
C PHE A 125 -14.85 -19.68 7.69
N ILE A 126 -13.64 -19.16 7.95
CA ILE A 126 -12.57 -19.94 8.60
C ILE A 126 -13.03 -20.39 10.00
N LYS A 127 -13.52 -19.44 10.81
CA LYS A 127 -14.00 -19.75 12.17
C LYS A 127 -15.16 -20.75 12.18
N GLU A 128 -16.12 -20.59 11.27
CA GLU A 128 -17.26 -21.51 11.12
C GLU A 128 -16.80 -22.89 10.64
N SER A 129 -15.85 -22.95 9.68
CA SER A 129 -15.28 -24.21 9.19
C SER A 129 -14.47 -24.95 10.26
N GLU A 130 -13.72 -24.24 11.11
CA GLU A 130 -12.96 -24.84 12.21
C GLU A 130 -13.89 -25.41 13.29
N ALA A 131 -14.96 -24.70 13.63
CA ALA A 131 -15.97 -25.19 14.57
C ALA A 131 -16.65 -26.48 14.05
N LEU A 132 -17.02 -26.51 12.77
CA LEU A 132 -17.60 -27.72 12.15
C LEU A 132 -16.60 -28.88 12.11
N GLU A 133 -15.30 -28.61 11.92
CA GLU A 133 -14.27 -29.65 11.89
C GLU A 133 -14.03 -30.27 13.27
N VAL A 134 -14.02 -29.45 14.34
CA VAL A 134 -13.93 -29.95 15.72
C VAL A 134 -15.11 -30.86 16.03
N GLU A 135 -16.32 -30.42 15.71
CA GLU A 135 -17.53 -31.23 15.91
C GLU A 135 -17.52 -32.51 15.06
N ARG A 136 -17.04 -32.45 13.83
CA ARG A 136 -16.88 -33.63 12.96
C ARG A 136 -15.95 -34.67 13.58
N LEU A 137 -14.83 -34.24 14.18
CA LEU A 137 -13.88 -35.14 14.86
C LEU A 137 -14.51 -35.79 16.10
N ASP A 138 -15.27 -35.03 16.88
CA ASP A 138 -15.99 -35.53 18.05
C ASP A 138 -17.07 -36.54 17.67
N LEU A 139 -17.82 -36.29 16.60
CA LEU A 139 -18.81 -37.22 16.07
C LEU A 139 -18.16 -38.48 15.52
N LEU A 140 -17.06 -38.36 14.78
CA LEU A 140 -16.31 -39.50 14.27
C LEU A 140 -15.77 -40.39 15.40
N SER A 141 -15.30 -39.80 16.51
CA SER A 141 -14.92 -40.58 17.70
C SER A 141 -16.10 -41.35 18.29
N SER A 142 -17.28 -40.73 18.30
CA SER A 142 -18.51 -41.29 18.87
C SER A 142 -19.09 -42.39 17.95
N GLU A 143 -19.08 -42.19 16.64
CA GLU A 143 -19.45 -43.20 15.64
C GLU A 143 -18.57 -44.45 15.74
N ARG A 144 -17.24 -44.27 15.89
CA ARG A 144 -16.29 -45.38 16.09
C ARG A 144 -16.55 -46.15 17.37
N LEU A 145 -16.74 -45.46 18.50
CA LEU A 145 -17.00 -46.09 19.80
C LEU A 145 -18.32 -46.87 19.84
N LEU A 146 -19.28 -46.48 19.01
CA LEU A 146 -20.59 -47.09 18.93
C LEU A 146 -20.75 -48.11 17.80
N ASP A 147 -19.69 -48.38 17.03
CA ASP A 147 -19.69 -49.24 15.84
C ASP A 147 -20.71 -48.80 14.79
N LEU A 148 -20.91 -47.49 14.64
CA LEU A 148 -21.79 -46.88 13.65
C LEU A 148 -21.07 -46.69 12.30
N PRO A 149 -21.80 -46.64 11.17
CA PRO A 149 -21.20 -46.31 9.88
C PRO A 149 -20.56 -44.92 9.93
N ILE A 150 -19.27 -44.84 9.56
CA ILE A 150 -18.52 -43.58 9.61
C ILE A 150 -19.04 -42.61 8.54
N SER A 151 -19.47 -41.43 8.98
CA SER A 151 -19.96 -40.39 8.09
C SER A 151 -18.82 -39.63 7.39
N SER A 152 -19.00 -39.29 6.12
CA SER A 152 -18.03 -38.55 5.30
C SER A 152 -18.59 -37.23 4.78
N TYR A 153 -17.76 -36.18 4.79
CA TYR A 153 -18.12 -34.80 4.42
C TYR A 153 -17.09 -34.21 3.44
N PRO A 154 -17.07 -34.67 2.17
CA PRO A 154 -16.05 -34.25 1.19
C PRO A 154 -16.12 -32.74 0.88
N GLU A 155 -17.33 -32.18 0.79
CA GLU A 155 -17.55 -30.77 0.47
C GLU A 155 -16.94 -29.83 1.53
N LEU A 156 -17.07 -30.18 2.82
CA LEU A 156 -16.45 -29.43 3.92
C LEU A 156 -14.92 -29.41 3.79
N LYS A 157 -14.33 -30.54 3.41
CA LYS A 157 -12.88 -30.65 3.17
C LYS A 157 -12.44 -29.81 1.98
N GLU A 158 -13.22 -29.79 0.90
CA GLU A 158 -12.95 -28.97 -0.28
C GLU A 158 -12.98 -27.48 0.06
N ILE A 159 -14.04 -27.01 0.73
CA ILE A 159 -14.17 -25.60 1.15
C ILE A 159 -13.00 -25.20 2.05
N ARG A 160 -12.60 -26.06 2.99
CA ARG A 160 -11.45 -25.78 3.86
C ARG A 160 -10.15 -25.62 3.07
N LEU A 161 -9.93 -26.45 2.05
CA LEU A 161 -8.78 -26.31 1.15
C LEU A 161 -8.84 -25.03 0.30
N GLU A 162 -10.04 -24.56 -0.07
CA GLU A 162 -10.20 -23.29 -0.76
C GLU A 162 -9.94 -22.09 0.16
N LEU A 163 -10.48 -22.10 1.38
CA LEU A 163 -10.22 -21.05 2.38
C LEU A 163 -8.73 -20.89 2.66
N LEU A 164 -7.98 -22.01 2.76
CA LEU A 164 -6.53 -21.99 2.92
C LEU A 164 -5.79 -21.35 1.73
N LYS A 165 -6.32 -21.47 0.51
CA LYS A 165 -5.74 -20.81 -0.68
C LYS A 165 -6.03 -19.31 -0.70
N LEU A 166 -7.19 -18.89 -0.19
CA LEU A 166 -7.60 -17.48 -0.17
C LEU A 166 -6.90 -16.69 0.94
N LYS A 167 -6.58 -17.34 2.06
CA LYS A 167 -5.90 -16.74 3.22
C LYS A 167 -4.66 -15.88 2.87
N PRO A 168 -3.64 -16.38 2.16
CA PRO A 168 -2.45 -15.59 1.85
C PRO A 168 -2.75 -14.36 0.99
N ILE A 169 -3.78 -14.41 0.12
CA ILE A 169 -4.17 -13.27 -0.73
C ILE A 169 -4.79 -12.16 0.11
N TYR A 170 -5.71 -12.50 1.01
CA TYR A 170 -6.37 -11.53 1.88
C TYR A 170 -5.46 -10.98 2.98
N GLU A 171 -4.52 -11.79 3.47
CA GLU A 171 -3.46 -11.33 4.38
C GLU A 171 -2.51 -10.34 3.69
N LEU A 172 -2.12 -10.63 2.44
CA LEU A 172 -1.33 -9.71 1.62
C LEU A 172 -2.06 -8.39 1.38
N TYR A 173 -3.34 -8.45 1.00
CA TYR A 173 -4.19 -7.27 0.84
C TYR A 173 -4.26 -6.45 2.13
N SER A 174 -4.53 -7.09 3.28
CA SER A 174 -4.68 -6.39 4.56
C SER A 174 -3.39 -5.67 4.94
N ARG A 175 -2.23 -6.32 4.80
CA ARG A 175 -0.93 -5.69 5.05
C ARG A 175 -0.65 -4.54 4.09
N GLN A 176 -0.88 -4.75 2.79
CA GLN A 176 -0.68 -3.70 1.79
C GLN A 176 -1.59 -2.50 2.05
N LYS A 177 -2.85 -2.73 2.45
CA LYS A 177 -3.80 -1.69 2.81
C LYS A 177 -3.33 -0.90 4.03
N THR A 178 -2.88 -1.58 5.09
CA THR A 178 -2.32 -0.93 6.28
C THR A 178 -1.09 -0.10 5.93
N SER A 179 -0.12 -0.66 5.20
CA SER A 179 1.06 0.10 4.76
C SER A 179 0.68 1.31 3.91
N ARG A 180 -0.32 1.20 3.03
CA ARG A 180 -0.83 2.36 2.27
C ARG A 180 -1.45 3.43 3.17
N GLN A 181 -2.16 3.03 4.22
CA GLN A 181 -2.68 3.97 5.22
C GLN A 181 -1.54 4.66 5.97
N ASP A 182 -0.54 3.91 6.42
CA ASP A 182 0.62 4.48 7.09
C ASP A 182 1.37 5.48 6.18
N TRP A 183 1.56 5.12 4.91
CA TRP A 183 2.16 6.03 3.92
C TRP A 183 1.31 7.25 3.64
N SER A 184 -0.02 7.13 3.70
CA SER A 184 -0.92 8.27 3.46
C SER A 184 -0.79 9.37 4.52
N LEU A 185 -0.34 9.02 5.72
CA LEU A 185 -0.14 9.95 6.84
C LEU A 185 1.18 10.74 6.73
N ILE A 186 2.08 10.36 5.81
CA ILE A 186 3.37 11.04 5.63
C ILE A 186 3.13 12.41 4.99
N LEU A 187 3.70 13.46 5.59
CA LEU A 187 3.69 14.82 5.05
C LEU A 187 4.44 14.90 3.73
N TRP A 188 3.87 15.57 2.74
CA TRP A 188 4.41 15.70 1.38
C TRP A 188 5.88 16.13 1.34
N ARG A 189 6.29 17.03 2.23
CA ARG A 189 7.67 17.49 2.36
C ARG A 189 8.64 16.35 2.70
N ASP A 190 8.24 15.48 3.62
CA ASP A 190 9.09 14.45 4.22
C ASP A 190 9.00 13.10 3.49
N VAL A 191 8.12 13.01 2.49
CA VAL A 191 7.96 11.82 1.65
C VAL A 191 9.24 11.46 0.91
N LYS A 192 9.65 10.21 1.10
CA LYS A 192 10.65 9.52 0.28
C LYS A 192 9.97 8.50 -0.62
N ILE A 193 9.66 8.91 -1.85
CA ILE A 193 8.90 8.07 -2.79
C ILE A 193 9.62 6.76 -3.11
N GLY A 194 10.97 6.77 -3.14
CA GLY A 194 11.77 5.57 -3.38
C GLY A 194 11.53 4.44 -2.38
N GLU A 195 11.43 4.77 -1.08
CA GLU A 195 11.17 3.78 -0.02
C GLU A 195 9.75 3.17 -0.16
N ILE A 196 8.77 4.00 -0.53
CA ILE A 196 7.38 3.55 -0.78
C ILE A 196 7.33 2.65 -2.03
N MET A 197 8.03 3.02 -3.10
CA MET A 197 8.12 2.22 -4.32
C MET A 197 8.76 0.86 -4.07
N GLU A 198 9.83 0.80 -3.28
CA GLU A 198 10.48 -0.46 -2.87
C GLU A 198 9.52 -1.36 -2.09
N GLY A 199 8.77 -0.79 -1.12
CA GLY A 199 7.73 -1.50 -0.40
C GLY A 199 6.67 -2.10 -1.32
N MET A 200 6.21 -1.35 -2.32
CA MET A 200 5.26 -1.83 -3.33
C MET A 200 5.82 -2.91 -4.24
N VAL A 201 7.10 -2.82 -4.62
CA VAL A 201 7.78 -3.90 -5.35
C VAL A 201 7.81 -5.18 -4.50
N GLY A 202 8.11 -5.07 -3.21
CA GLY A 202 8.04 -6.18 -2.25
C GLY A 202 6.68 -6.88 -2.23
N PHE A 203 5.58 -6.12 -2.14
CA PHE A 203 4.23 -6.68 -2.18
C PHE A 203 3.90 -7.39 -3.51
N LEU A 204 4.36 -6.83 -4.64
CA LEU A 204 4.16 -7.43 -5.97
C LEU A 204 4.96 -8.73 -6.15
N GLU A 205 6.19 -8.80 -5.64
CA GLU A 205 6.99 -10.03 -5.66
C GLU A 205 6.39 -11.09 -4.75
N GLU A 206 5.92 -10.72 -3.55
CA GLU A 206 5.20 -11.64 -2.67
C GLU A 206 3.93 -12.19 -3.34
N PHE A 207 3.17 -11.33 -4.04
CA PHE A 207 2.03 -11.78 -4.85
C PHE A 207 2.48 -12.81 -5.90
N LYS A 208 3.57 -12.56 -6.64
CA LYS A 208 4.07 -13.46 -7.69
C LYS A 208 4.52 -14.82 -7.16
N ASN A 209 5.06 -14.87 -5.94
CA ASN A 209 5.49 -16.10 -5.27
C ASN A 209 4.32 -17.04 -4.96
N ASN A 210 3.07 -16.54 -4.96
CA ASN A 210 1.91 -17.39 -4.79
C ASN A 210 1.70 -18.34 -5.99
N PRO A 211 1.18 -19.57 -5.77
CA PRO A 211 0.93 -20.54 -6.83
C PRO A 211 0.02 -19.98 -7.93
N ARG A 212 0.28 -20.34 -9.19
CA ARG A 212 -0.48 -19.84 -10.35
C ARG A 212 -2.01 -19.99 -10.18
N LYS A 213 -2.46 -21.13 -9.64
CA LYS A 213 -3.88 -21.43 -9.39
C LYS A 213 -4.54 -20.43 -8.42
N VAL A 214 -3.77 -19.89 -7.47
CA VAL A 214 -4.25 -18.89 -6.51
C VAL A 214 -4.27 -17.51 -7.16
N ARG A 215 -3.23 -17.16 -7.93
CA ARG A 215 -3.15 -15.88 -8.66
C ARG A 215 -4.22 -15.69 -9.73
N THR A 216 -4.79 -16.78 -10.25
CA THR A 216 -5.88 -16.72 -11.24
C THR A 216 -7.25 -16.45 -10.62
N LEU A 217 -7.38 -16.50 -9.29
CA LEU A 217 -8.65 -16.25 -8.61
C LEU A 217 -9.10 -14.80 -8.83
N PRO A 218 -10.43 -14.54 -8.94
CA PRO A 218 -10.96 -13.20 -9.18
C PRO A 218 -10.48 -12.15 -8.17
N CYS A 219 -10.52 -12.45 -6.87
CA CYS A 219 -10.03 -11.54 -5.83
C CYS A 219 -8.52 -11.25 -5.96
N ALA A 220 -7.71 -12.26 -6.29
CA ALA A 220 -6.27 -12.12 -6.49
C ALA A 220 -5.95 -11.24 -7.71
N ARG A 221 -6.72 -11.37 -8.80
CA ARG A 221 -6.59 -10.50 -9.98
C ARG A 221 -6.92 -9.05 -9.64
N LYS A 222 -8.03 -8.81 -8.91
CA LYS A 222 -8.39 -7.46 -8.47
C LYS A 222 -7.28 -6.86 -7.60
N LEU A 223 -6.80 -7.60 -6.60
CA LEU A 223 -5.69 -7.16 -5.74
C LEU A 223 -4.47 -6.78 -6.58
N PHE A 224 -4.09 -7.60 -7.55
CA PHE A 224 -2.97 -7.31 -8.44
C PHE A 224 -3.17 -6.04 -9.25
N THR A 225 -4.36 -5.85 -9.84
CA THR A 225 -4.70 -4.62 -10.58
C THR A 225 -4.62 -3.40 -9.67
N GLU A 226 -5.19 -3.44 -8.46
CA GLU A 226 -5.12 -2.32 -7.51
C GLU A 226 -3.68 -1.99 -7.10
N MET A 227 -2.85 -3.01 -6.82
CA MET A 227 -1.43 -2.81 -6.52
C MET A 227 -0.66 -2.22 -7.70
N ARG A 228 -0.96 -2.64 -8.94
CA ARG A 228 -0.32 -2.10 -10.15
C ARG A 228 -0.72 -0.65 -10.41
N ASN A 229 -2.01 -0.36 -10.35
CA ASN A 229 -2.52 1.01 -10.51
C ASN A 229 -1.93 1.95 -9.45
N PHE A 230 -1.77 1.46 -8.22
CA PHE A 230 -1.11 2.23 -7.17
C PHE A 230 0.38 2.43 -7.46
N GLN A 231 1.10 1.40 -7.94
CA GLN A 231 2.51 1.52 -8.36
C GLN A 231 2.69 2.56 -9.49
N GLU A 232 1.81 2.56 -10.49
CA GLU A 232 1.81 3.56 -11.57
C GLU A 232 1.54 4.96 -11.01
N SER A 233 0.59 5.09 -10.09
CA SER A 233 0.31 6.36 -9.41
C SER A 233 1.54 6.86 -8.65
N LEU A 234 2.31 5.99 -7.97
CA LEU A 234 3.55 6.36 -7.29
C LEU A 234 4.62 6.90 -8.26
N GLN A 235 4.74 6.31 -9.45
CA GLN A 235 5.67 6.82 -10.48
C GLN A 235 5.30 8.24 -10.91
N LEU A 236 4.00 8.54 -11.02
CA LEU A 236 3.51 9.87 -11.37
C LEU A 236 3.74 10.90 -10.24
N ILE A 237 3.69 10.46 -8.97
CA ILE A 237 4.00 11.31 -7.82
C ILE A 237 5.47 11.77 -7.86
N VAL A 238 6.39 10.96 -8.40
CA VAL A 238 7.78 11.38 -8.60
C VAL A 238 7.85 12.62 -9.49
N TYR A 239 7.08 12.66 -10.58
CA TYR A 239 7.00 13.83 -11.45
C TYR A 239 6.33 15.03 -10.76
N LEU A 240 5.38 14.78 -9.86
CA LEU A 240 4.71 15.84 -9.09
C LEU A 240 5.60 16.46 -7.98
N LYS A 241 6.72 15.83 -7.63
CA LYS A 241 7.73 16.37 -6.70
C LYS A 241 8.70 17.34 -7.36
N ASP A 242 8.57 17.58 -8.67
CA ASP A 242 9.44 18.50 -9.41
C ASP A 242 9.34 19.94 -8.88
N GLU A 243 10.49 20.59 -8.67
CA GLU A 243 10.60 21.97 -8.17
C GLU A 243 9.99 23.02 -9.12
N ALA A 244 9.77 22.66 -10.38
CA ALA A 244 9.10 23.50 -11.37
C ALA A 244 7.61 23.69 -11.08
N LEU A 245 7.00 22.80 -10.28
CA LEU A 245 5.58 22.89 -9.95
C LEU A 245 5.29 24.05 -8.97
N ARG A 246 4.11 24.63 -9.15
CA ARG A 246 3.61 25.83 -8.46
C ARG A 246 2.11 25.66 -8.23
N ASP A 247 1.51 26.47 -7.37
CA ASP A 247 0.09 26.38 -7.00
C ASP A 247 -0.87 26.35 -8.21
N ARG A 248 -0.52 27.07 -9.29
CA ARG A 248 -1.29 27.08 -10.55
C ARG A 248 -1.38 25.69 -11.19
N HIS A 249 -0.29 24.93 -11.18
CA HIS A 249 -0.21 23.59 -11.76
C HIS A 249 -1.01 22.59 -10.91
N TRP A 250 -0.93 22.71 -9.59
CA TRP A 250 -1.75 21.91 -8.69
C TRP A 250 -3.24 22.21 -8.84
N LYS A 251 -3.63 23.48 -9.02
CA LYS A 251 -5.02 23.84 -9.33
C LYS A 251 -5.51 23.22 -10.64
N GLN A 252 -4.70 23.25 -11.69
CA GLN A 252 -5.01 22.57 -12.95
C GLN A 252 -5.17 21.06 -12.75
N LEU A 253 -4.29 20.44 -11.95
CA LEU A 253 -4.40 19.01 -11.63
C LEU A 253 -5.69 18.69 -10.86
N MET A 254 -6.03 19.49 -9.85
CA MET A 254 -7.28 19.34 -9.08
C MET A 254 -8.53 19.51 -9.96
N GLU A 255 -8.51 20.48 -10.88
CA GLU A 255 -9.60 20.71 -11.83
C GLU A 255 -9.79 19.52 -12.78
N LYS A 256 -8.68 18.95 -13.29
CA LYS A 256 -8.72 17.80 -14.20
C LYS A 256 -9.09 16.49 -13.52
N THR A 257 -8.69 16.29 -12.27
CA THR A 257 -8.97 15.07 -11.49
C THR A 257 -10.33 15.14 -10.77
N GLY A 258 -10.91 16.33 -10.61
CA GLY A 258 -12.17 16.55 -9.88
C GLY A 258 -12.03 16.44 -8.36
N ILE A 259 -10.81 16.39 -7.84
CA ILE A 259 -10.51 16.24 -6.42
C ILE A 259 -9.76 17.46 -5.94
N SER A 260 -10.30 18.13 -4.93
CA SER A 260 -9.70 19.31 -4.31
C SER A 260 -9.13 18.97 -2.94
N PHE A 261 -7.91 19.42 -2.65
CA PHE A 261 -7.32 19.39 -1.31
C PHE A 261 -6.51 20.66 -1.06
N ASP A 262 -6.23 20.92 0.22
CA ASP A 262 -5.40 22.05 0.61
C ASP A 262 -3.91 21.71 0.46
N ILE A 263 -3.15 22.63 -0.13
CA ILE A 263 -1.71 22.47 -0.43
C ILE A 263 -0.91 23.32 0.57
N ASP A 264 -1.32 23.33 1.83
CA ASP A 264 -0.51 23.93 2.88
C ASP A 264 0.70 23.01 3.16
N PRO A 265 1.95 23.48 2.98
CA PRO A 265 3.15 22.68 3.23
C PRO A 265 3.24 22.08 4.66
N LEU A 266 2.49 22.62 5.62
CA LEU A 266 2.46 22.14 7.01
C LEU A 266 1.47 21.00 7.26
N THR A 267 0.41 20.89 6.45
CA THR A 267 -0.67 19.91 6.65
C THR A 267 -0.86 18.97 5.46
N PHE A 268 -0.20 19.24 4.32
CA PHE A 268 -0.37 18.47 3.10
C PHE A 268 0.27 17.07 3.24
N THR A 269 -0.58 16.03 3.24
CA THR A 269 -0.20 14.62 3.32
C THR A 269 -0.39 13.90 1.98
N LEU A 270 0.14 12.68 1.85
CA LEU A 270 -0.07 11.84 0.67
C LEU A 270 -1.50 11.34 0.50
N GLU A 271 -2.34 11.41 1.54
CA GLU A 271 -3.73 10.96 1.50
C GLU A 271 -4.53 11.57 0.35
N GLY A 272 -4.48 12.90 0.21
CA GLY A 272 -5.19 13.61 -0.86
C GLY A 272 -4.69 13.21 -2.26
N VAL A 273 -3.38 12.97 -2.39
CA VAL A 273 -2.76 12.57 -3.65
C VAL A 273 -3.10 11.11 -4.00
N PHE A 274 -3.18 10.23 -3.01
CA PHE A 274 -3.60 8.84 -3.21
C PHE A 274 -5.09 8.72 -3.57
N ALA A 275 -5.93 9.66 -3.12
CA ALA A 275 -7.33 9.74 -3.50
C ALA A 275 -7.53 10.10 -4.98
N MET A 276 -6.59 10.84 -5.59
CA MET A 276 -6.65 11.27 -6.99
C MET A 276 -6.56 10.16 -8.03
N GLN A 277 -6.15 8.95 -7.65
CA GLN A 277 -6.02 7.82 -8.58
C GLN A 277 -5.23 8.21 -9.85
N LEU A 278 -4.05 8.82 -9.64
CA LEU A 278 -3.25 9.49 -10.67
C LEU A 278 -2.96 8.63 -11.92
N HIS A 279 -2.91 7.30 -11.78
CA HIS A 279 -2.77 6.37 -12.90
C HIS A 279 -3.80 6.60 -14.03
N GLN A 280 -5.00 7.11 -13.73
CA GLN A 280 -6.02 7.42 -14.75
C GLN A 280 -5.73 8.70 -15.53
N TYR A 281 -4.82 9.55 -15.03
CA TYR A 281 -4.52 10.87 -15.56
C TYR A 281 -3.04 11.02 -15.95
N SER A 282 -2.36 9.90 -16.26
CA SER A 282 -0.93 9.86 -16.60
C SER A 282 -0.53 10.89 -17.65
N ASP A 283 -1.29 10.97 -18.76
CA ASP A 283 -1.00 11.89 -19.87
C ASP A 283 -1.17 13.36 -19.44
N VAL A 284 -2.19 13.64 -18.63
CA VAL A 284 -2.49 14.99 -18.12
C VAL A 284 -1.37 15.44 -17.19
N ILE A 285 -0.94 14.58 -16.26
CA ILE A 285 0.14 14.87 -15.33
C ILE A 285 1.45 15.11 -16.08
N SER A 286 1.77 14.25 -17.04
CA SER A 286 2.98 14.38 -17.87
C SER A 286 3.00 15.72 -18.62
N LEU A 287 1.86 16.14 -19.17
CA LEU A 287 1.73 17.43 -19.83
C LEU A 287 1.91 18.62 -18.87
N ILE A 288 1.27 18.58 -17.70
CA ILE A 288 1.39 19.64 -16.68
C ILE A 288 2.84 19.78 -16.21
N VAL A 289 3.52 18.66 -15.93
CA VAL A 289 4.92 18.66 -15.49
C VAL A 289 5.85 19.18 -16.59
N ALA A 290 5.65 18.73 -17.84
CA ALA A 290 6.44 19.22 -18.97
C ALA A 290 6.24 20.73 -19.22
N ASN A 291 5.02 21.24 -19.03
CA ASN A 291 4.75 22.68 -19.12
C ASN A 291 5.45 23.43 -17.99
N ALA A 292 5.36 22.94 -16.75
CA ALA A 292 6.02 23.52 -15.59
C ALA A 292 7.55 23.57 -15.77
N GLN A 293 8.18 22.49 -16.26
CA GLN A 293 9.62 22.45 -16.52
C GLN A 293 10.02 23.48 -17.59
N ARG A 294 9.25 23.62 -18.67
CA ARG A 294 9.49 24.66 -19.69
C ARG A 294 9.34 26.07 -19.11
N GLU A 295 8.32 26.29 -18.27
CA GLU A 295 8.14 27.53 -17.52
C GLU A 295 9.37 27.88 -16.69
N LEU A 296 9.89 26.94 -15.91
CA LEU A 296 11.05 27.17 -15.05
C LEU A 296 12.32 27.53 -15.84
N VAL A 297 12.54 26.90 -16.99
CA VAL A 297 13.68 27.22 -17.87
C VAL A 297 13.58 28.67 -18.37
N ILE A 298 12.41 29.06 -18.87
CA ILE A 298 12.18 30.42 -19.37
C ILE A 298 12.28 31.46 -18.25
N GLU A 299 11.72 31.16 -17.07
CA GLU A 299 11.84 32.04 -15.90
C GLU A 299 13.32 32.25 -15.50
N LYS A 300 14.14 31.19 -15.52
CA LYS A 300 15.58 31.28 -15.23
C LYS A 300 16.34 32.07 -16.30
N ASP A 301 16.06 31.82 -17.58
CA ASP A 301 16.73 32.50 -18.69
C ASP A 301 16.42 34.00 -18.72
N ILE A 302 15.15 34.37 -18.54
CA ILE A 302 14.73 35.77 -18.42
C ILE A 302 15.42 36.41 -17.22
N LYS A 303 15.38 35.78 -16.05
CA LYS A 303 16.00 36.33 -14.83
C LYS A 303 17.50 36.57 -15.01
N ASN A 304 18.23 35.62 -15.59
CA ASN A 304 19.67 35.76 -15.83
C ASN A 304 19.96 36.89 -16.82
N THR A 305 19.18 36.93 -17.91
CA THR A 305 19.31 37.96 -18.95
C THR A 305 19.11 39.36 -18.38
N TRP A 306 18.08 39.59 -17.56
CA TRP A 306 17.81 40.90 -16.96
C TRP A 306 18.78 41.27 -15.83
N ASN A 307 19.37 40.28 -15.13
CA ASN A 307 20.42 40.53 -14.14
C ASN A 307 21.74 40.96 -14.79
N GLU A 308 22.04 40.46 -15.99
CA GLU A 308 23.26 40.78 -16.74
C GLU A 308 23.12 42.01 -17.64
N LEU A 309 21.88 42.41 -17.96
CA LEU A 309 21.59 43.54 -18.82
C LEU A 309 22.13 44.85 -18.21
N LYS A 310 23.06 45.48 -18.93
CA LYS A 310 23.60 46.80 -18.59
C LYS A 310 23.13 47.81 -19.62
N PHE A 311 22.62 48.95 -19.16
CA PHE A 311 22.26 50.02 -20.09
C PHE A 311 23.51 50.84 -20.41
N THR A 312 23.63 51.24 -21.66
CA THR A 312 24.69 52.15 -22.08
C THR A 312 24.30 53.58 -21.74
N PHE A 313 25.23 54.34 -21.17
CA PHE A 313 25.07 55.77 -20.95
C PHE A 313 26.10 56.52 -21.78
N ASN A 314 25.63 57.52 -22.52
CA ASN A 314 26.46 58.43 -23.30
C ASN A 314 26.53 59.78 -22.60
N LEU A 315 27.72 60.36 -22.52
CA LEU A 315 27.91 61.70 -21.99
C LEU A 315 27.45 62.72 -23.02
N TYR A 316 26.42 63.48 -22.69
CA TYR A 316 25.98 64.62 -23.49
C TYR A 316 26.86 65.84 -23.16
N THR A 317 27.71 66.20 -24.11
CA THR A 317 28.77 67.23 -23.96
C THR A 317 28.47 68.54 -24.69
N LYS A 318 27.32 68.66 -25.34
CA LYS A 318 26.92 69.90 -26.05
C LYS A 318 26.46 71.03 -25.11
N CYS A 319 26.30 70.74 -23.83
CA CYS A 319 25.98 71.74 -22.82
C CYS A 319 27.18 72.65 -22.52
N LYS A 320 26.98 73.96 -22.38
CA LYS A 320 27.97 74.88 -21.79
C LYS A 320 28.06 74.73 -20.26
N GLY A 321 28.25 73.51 -19.76
CA GLY A 321 28.29 73.14 -18.34
C GLY A 321 28.80 71.70 -18.13
N ASP A 322 28.59 71.13 -16.94
CA ASP A 322 29.04 69.75 -16.64
C ASP A 322 28.38 68.72 -17.58
N PRO A 323 29.13 67.71 -18.06
CA PRO A 323 28.58 66.70 -18.95
C PRO A 323 27.50 65.87 -18.23
N CYS A 324 26.36 65.68 -18.90
CA CYS A 324 25.21 64.96 -18.34
C CYS A 324 25.15 63.54 -18.91
N PRO A 325 25.09 62.48 -18.07
CA PRO A 325 24.87 61.13 -18.56
C PRO A 325 23.46 61.00 -19.12
N THR A 326 23.36 60.57 -20.37
CA THR A 326 22.10 60.33 -21.08
C THR A 326 22.03 58.86 -21.49
N LEU A 327 20.83 58.26 -21.47
CA LEU A 327 20.67 56.88 -21.95
C LEU A 327 21.07 56.79 -23.42
N GLY A 328 21.90 55.78 -23.72
CA GLY A 328 22.38 55.45 -25.05
C GLY A 328 21.34 54.69 -25.88
N ASN A 329 21.81 53.88 -26.83
CA ASN A 329 20.91 53.11 -27.69
C ASN A 329 20.11 52.10 -26.85
N LEU A 330 18.80 52.07 -27.07
CA LEU A 330 17.85 51.17 -26.41
C LEU A 330 17.25 50.13 -27.35
N GLU A 331 17.66 50.08 -28.62
CA GLU A 331 17.17 49.09 -29.59
C GLU A 331 17.39 47.65 -29.10
N GLU A 332 18.59 47.31 -28.61
CA GLU A 332 18.90 45.97 -28.09
C GLU A 332 18.08 45.61 -26.83
N PRO A 333 18.06 46.43 -25.75
CA PRO A 333 17.19 46.17 -24.59
C PRO A 333 15.70 46.09 -24.92
N THR A 334 15.23 46.88 -25.90
CA THR A 334 13.82 46.88 -26.31
C THR A 334 13.48 45.61 -27.08
N LYS A 335 14.33 45.21 -28.02
CA LYS A 335 14.17 43.95 -28.74
C LYS A 335 14.21 42.75 -27.79
N LEU A 336 15.13 42.76 -26.83
CA LEU A 336 15.24 41.72 -25.80
C LEU A 336 13.99 41.65 -24.91
N LEU A 337 13.37 42.79 -24.60
CA LEU A 337 12.08 42.81 -23.90
C LEU A 337 10.97 42.21 -24.76
N GLU A 338 10.88 42.60 -26.04
CA GLU A 338 9.86 42.08 -26.96
C GLU A 338 9.99 40.57 -27.13
N ASP A 339 11.21 40.06 -27.31
CA ASP A 339 11.51 38.63 -27.41
C ASP A 339 11.13 37.89 -26.11
N ASN A 340 11.51 38.42 -24.95
CA ASN A 340 11.13 37.84 -23.64
C ASN A 340 9.62 37.87 -23.40
N MET A 341 8.93 38.92 -23.87
CA MET A 341 7.48 39.04 -23.77
C MET A 341 6.76 38.03 -24.66
N MET A 342 7.27 37.80 -25.87
CA MET A 342 6.76 36.75 -26.77
C MET A 342 6.99 35.36 -26.17
N ASN A 343 8.15 35.12 -25.56
CA ASN A 343 8.46 33.86 -24.87
C ASN A 343 7.48 33.61 -23.70
N LEU A 344 7.21 34.63 -22.87
CA LEU A 344 6.24 34.53 -21.78
C LEU A 344 4.81 34.27 -22.28
N GLN A 345 4.39 34.92 -23.36
CA GLN A 345 3.08 34.69 -23.99
C GLN A 345 2.93 33.28 -24.54
N SER A 346 4.02 32.66 -25.01
CA SER A 346 3.99 31.28 -25.52
C SER A 346 3.74 30.24 -24.42
N VAL A 347 4.01 30.60 -23.17
CA VAL A 347 4.11 29.65 -22.05
C VAL A 347 3.02 29.84 -21.01
N GLY A 348 2.55 31.06 -20.80
CA GLY A 348 1.35 31.33 -20.03
C GLY A 348 0.51 32.35 -20.78
N SER A 349 -0.81 32.19 -20.77
CA SER A 349 -1.79 33.13 -21.35
C SER A 349 -1.83 34.51 -20.66
N SER A 350 -0.70 34.98 -20.12
CA SER A 350 -0.44 36.31 -19.62
C SER A 350 -0.53 37.31 -20.78
N ARG A 351 -1.74 37.81 -21.00
CA ARG A 351 -2.07 38.78 -22.05
C ARG A 351 -1.59 40.21 -21.75
N ASN A 352 -1.00 40.44 -20.58
CA ASN A 352 -0.70 41.78 -20.08
C ASN A 352 0.77 41.90 -19.66
N ALA A 353 1.63 42.11 -20.64
CA ALA A 353 2.76 42.99 -20.47
C ALA A 353 2.63 44.03 -21.57
N ALA A 354 2.07 45.20 -21.25
CA ALA A 354 2.38 46.35 -22.10
C ALA A 354 3.89 46.58 -21.95
N PRO A 355 4.64 46.90 -23.03
CA PRO A 355 6.04 47.24 -22.89
C PRO A 355 6.15 48.52 -22.05
N PHE A 356 6.45 48.37 -20.76
CA PHE A 356 6.74 49.48 -19.84
C PHE A 356 8.24 49.81 -19.85
N ILE A 357 8.99 49.51 -20.92
CA ILE A 357 10.20 50.30 -21.16
C ILE A 357 9.70 51.71 -21.40
N ASN A 358 10.05 52.59 -20.48
CA ASN A 358 9.51 53.91 -20.32
C ASN A 358 9.89 54.79 -21.54
N ILE A 359 9.20 54.61 -22.67
CA ILE A 359 9.29 55.44 -23.89
C ILE A 359 9.19 56.92 -23.48
N MET A 360 8.42 57.20 -22.43
CA MET A 360 8.28 58.51 -21.83
C MET A 360 9.61 59.13 -21.38
N TRP A 361 10.53 58.37 -20.77
CA TRP A 361 11.83 58.91 -20.35
C TRP A 361 12.74 59.20 -21.54
N VAL A 362 12.71 58.36 -22.58
CA VAL A 362 13.45 58.61 -23.84
C VAL A 362 12.95 59.88 -24.51
N ILE A 363 11.62 60.08 -24.58
CA ILE A 363 11.00 61.30 -25.10
C ILE A 363 11.37 62.52 -24.26
N VAL A 364 11.33 62.39 -22.92
CA VAL A 364 11.72 63.48 -22.01
C VAL A 364 13.19 63.84 -22.20
N GLN A 365 14.08 62.87 -22.31
CA GLN A 365 15.51 63.09 -22.57
C GLN A 365 15.73 63.81 -23.91
N GLN A 366 15.10 63.37 -24.99
CA GLN A 366 15.21 64.02 -26.31
C GLN A 366 14.69 65.46 -26.28
N LYS A 367 13.53 65.69 -25.65
CA LYS A 367 12.97 67.04 -25.48
C LYS A 367 13.87 67.92 -24.62
N TRP A 368 14.45 67.38 -23.55
CA TRP A 368 15.41 68.09 -22.72
C TRP A 368 16.67 68.47 -23.51
N MET A 369 17.27 67.54 -24.27
CA MET A 369 18.45 67.82 -25.12
C MET A 369 18.16 68.92 -26.16
N TYR A 370 16.95 68.93 -26.73
CA TYR A 370 16.54 69.97 -27.68
C TYR A 370 16.34 71.33 -27.01
N LEU A 371 15.65 71.37 -25.87
CA LEU A 371 15.41 72.61 -25.13
C LEU A 371 16.69 73.17 -24.51
N GLU A 372 17.61 72.32 -24.09
CA GLU A 372 18.92 72.72 -23.58
C GLU A 372 19.72 73.46 -24.65
N ALA A 373 19.79 72.92 -25.87
CA ALA A 373 20.46 73.57 -26.99
C ALA A 373 19.88 74.96 -27.33
N ILE A 374 18.58 75.18 -27.11
CA ILE A 374 17.89 76.44 -27.40
C ILE A 374 18.09 77.46 -26.27
N PHE A 375 17.87 77.05 -25.02
CA PHE A 375 17.89 77.97 -23.87
C PHE A 375 19.29 78.21 -23.30
N MET A 376 20.28 77.36 -23.60
CA MET A 376 21.68 77.55 -23.18
C MET A 376 22.58 78.08 -24.32
N GLY A 377 22.09 78.06 -25.57
CA GLY A 377 22.90 78.30 -26.77
C GLY A 377 22.87 79.71 -27.37
N GLY A 378 21.89 80.57 -27.06
CA GLY A 378 21.79 81.88 -27.74
C GLY A 378 20.69 82.84 -27.28
N ASP A 379 20.51 83.90 -28.07
CA ASP A 379 19.69 85.10 -27.80
C ASP A 379 18.21 84.82 -27.44
N ILE A 380 17.71 83.62 -27.72
CA ILE A 380 16.34 83.19 -27.36
C ILE A 380 16.13 83.18 -25.85
N ALA A 381 17.17 82.83 -25.07
CA ALA A 381 17.11 82.90 -23.60
C ALA A 381 16.91 84.34 -23.10
N ASN A 382 17.47 85.33 -23.81
CA ASN A 382 17.32 86.75 -23.51
C ASN A 382 15.94 87.29 -23.95
N GLN A 383 15.34 86.69 -24.99
CA GLN A 383 14.00 87.07 -25.48
C GLN A 383 12.87 86.49 -24.63
N LEU A 384 13.06 85.33 -23.99
CA LEU A 384 12.05 84.63 -23.17
C LEU A 384 12.56 84.31 -21.76
N PRO A 385 12.80 85.33 -20.90
CA PRO A 385 13.45 85.14 -19.61
C PRO A 385 12.62 84.35 -18.58
N GLN A 386 11.29 84.37 -18.67
CA GLN A 386 10.41 83.57 -17.79
C GLN A 386 10.50 82.08 -18.11
N GLU A 387 10.50 81.71 -19.40
CA GLU A 387 10.62 80.31 -19.83
C GLU A 387 12.03 79.78 -19.62
N ALA A 388 13.07 80.60 -19.77
CA ALA A 388 14.45 80.24 -19.44
C ALA A 388 14.60 79.88 -17.94
N LYS A 389 14.03 80.69 -17.03
CA LYS A 389 14.02 80.37 -15.58
C LYS A 389 13.25 79.08 -15.27
N ARG A 390 12.15 78.82 -15.97
CA ARG A 390 11.37 77.58 -15.83
C ARG A 390 12.17 76.37 -16.30
N PHE A 391 12.91 76.52 -17.40
CA PHE A 391 13.78 75.47 -17.93
C PHE A 391 14.96 75.19 -16.99
N GLU A 392 15.56 76.18 -16.36
CA GLU A 392 16.67 76.00 -15.39
C GLU A 392 16.28 75.09 -14.22
N ALA A 393 15.04 75.22 -13.70
CA ALA A 393 14.51 74.33 -12.67
C ALA A 393 14.30 72.89 -13.19
N LEU A 394 13.86 72.74 -14.45
CA LEU A 394 13.70 71.43 -15.10
C LEU A 394 15.05 70.76 -15.38
N ASP A 395 16.05 71.52 -15.82
CA ASP A 395 17.41 71.08 -16.08
C ASP A 395 18.06 70.52 -14.81
N LYS A 396 17.96 71.25 -13.69
CA LYS A 396 18.47 70.80 -12.40
C LYS A 396 17.81 69.49 -11.94
N ASN A 397 16.50 69.36 -12.13
CA ASN A 397 15.77 68.14 -11.79
C ASN A 397 16.17 66.97 -12.70
N PHE A 398 16.28 67.21 -14.02
CA PHE A 398 16.70 66.19 -14.99
C PHE A 398 18.10 65.69 -14.68
N ARG A 399 19.08 66.58 -14.51
CA ARG A 399 20.47 66.22 -14.17
C ARG A 399 20.57 65.42 -12.87
N LYS A 400 19.77 65.75 -11.85
CA LYS A 400 19.70 65.00 -10.59
C LYS A 400 19.21 63.57 -10.79
N VAL A 401 18.18 63.37 -11.63
CA VAL A 401 17.65 62.03 -11.94
C VAL A 401 18.65 61.25 -12.79
N SER A 402 19.24 61.87 -13.81
CA SER A 402 20.20 61.23 -14.71
C SER A 402 21.46 60.77 -13.99
N THR A 403 22.05 61.61 -13.14
CA THR A 403 23.21 61.22 -12.31
C THR A 403 22.86 60.09 -11.35
N HIS A 404 21.71 60.16 -10.65
CA HIS A 404 21.26 59.08 -9.77
C HIS A 404 21.06 57.74 -10.52
N SER A 405 20.60 57.80 -11.76
CA SER A 405 20.37 56.60 -12.58
C SER A 405 21.66 55.92 -13.05
N GLU A 406 22.71 56.69 -13.36
CA GLU A 406 24.04 56.15 -13.69
C GLU A 406 24.70 55.50 -12.44
N PHE A 407 24.60 56.15 -11.28
CA PHE A 407 25.18 55.64 -10.03
C PHE A 407 24.58 54.30 -9.58
N ARG A 408 23.30 54.02 -9.86
CA ARG A 408 22.66 52.73 -9.52
C ARG A 408 23.10 51.57 -10.41
N GLN A 409 23.65 51.83 -11.59
CA GLN A 409 24.17 50.77 -12.47
C GLN A 409 25.64 50.45 -12.25
N ARG A 410 26.40 51.36 -11.65
CA ARG A 410 27.76 51.04 -11.17
C ARG A 410 27.61 50.13 -9.94
N PRO A 411 28.29 48.96 -9.89
CA PRO A 411 28.30 48.17 -8.68
C PRO A 411 28.83 49.06 -7.55
N SER A 412 28.12 49.08 -6.42
CA SER A 412 28.70 49.60 -5.18
C SER A 412 29.90 48.71 -4.87
N TYR A 413 31.12 49.23 -5.05
CA TYR A 413 32.34 48.55 -4.63
C TYR A 413 32.35 48.34 -3.12
#